data_AF-A0A7X9EFN6-F1
#
_entry.id   AF-A0A7X9EFN6-F1
#
_cell.length_a   1.000
_cell.length_b   1.000
_cell.length_c   1.000
_cell.angle_alpha   90.00
_cell.angle_beta   90.00
_cell.angle_gamma   90.00
#
_symmetry.space_group_name_H-M   'P 1'
#
loop_
_entity.id
_entity.type
_entity.pdbx_description
1 polymer ?
#
loop_
_entity_poly.entity_id
_entity_poly.type
_entity_poly.pdbx_seq_one_letter_code
_entity_poly.pdbx_strand_id
1 'polypeptide(L)'
;MKKTSFSKISAVVFIFATLFLSNFSKCGVLEDILLESACAGNNERIEELFALGIKIEINTDQKEGKNPLRCAAYGNHYKTVELLLNKGADIKHKDRFGRTVLFDSV
;
A
#
# COMPACT_ATOMS: atom_id res chain seq x y z
N MET A 1 -7.39 -7.21 -53.27
CA MET A 1 -8.16 -7.50 -52.04
C MET A 1 -7.22 -7.75 -50.85
N LYS A 2 -6.78 -6.73 -50.10
CA LYS A 2 -6.19 -6.89 -48.75
C LYS A 2 -6.34 -5.56 -47.97
N LYS A 3 -7.50 -5.33 -47.36
CA LYS A 3 -7.75 -4.16 -46.46
C LYS A 3 -8.36 -4.63 -45.14
N THR A 4 -7.77 -5.62 -44.50
CA THR A 4 -8.19 -6.07 -43.16
C THR A 4 -7.00 -6.71 -42.45
N SER A 5 -6.05 -5.92 -41.91
CA SER A 5 -5.16 -6.47 -40.87
C SER A 5 -4.37 -5.46 -40.04
N PHE A 6 -4.21 -4.19 -40.47
CA PHE A 6 -3.35 -3.26 -39.73
C PHE A 6 -4.04 -2.59 -38.52
N SER A 7 -5.34 -2.32 -38.59
CA SER A 7 -6.10 -1.64 -37.52
C SER A 7 -6.25 -2.50 -36.25
N LYS A 8 -6.35 -3.83 -36.39
CA LYS A 8 -6.54 -4.74 -35.23
C LYS A 8 -5.26 -4.92 -34.42
N ILE A 9 -4.10 -5.00 -35.08
CA ILE A 9 -2.80 -5.16 -34.40
C ILE A 9 -2.45 -3.91 -33.59
N SER A 10 -2.75 -2.72 -34.12
CA SER A 10 -2.52 -1.45 -33.40
C SER A 10 -3.34 -1.37 -32.09
N ALA A 11 -4.61 -1.77 -32.11
CA ALA A 11 -5.45 -1.79 -30.91
C ALA A 11 -4.98 -2.83 -29.87
N VAL A 12 -4.58 -4.03 -30.32
CA VAL A 12 -4.07 -5.08 -29.41
C VAL A 12 -2.75 -4.65 -28.76
N VAL A 13 -1.83 -4.05 -29.51
CA VAL A 13 -0.57 -3.50 -28.95
C VAL A 13 -0.86 -2.36 -27.96
N PHE A 14 -1.84 -1.51 -28.23
CA PHE A 14 -2.24 -0.42 -27.32
C PHE A 14 -2.92 -0.94 -26.04
N ILE A 15 -3.75 -1.98 -26.15
CA ILE A 15 -4.36 -2.67 -25.02
C ILE A 15 -3.29 -3.37 -24.18
N PHE A 16 -2.34 -4.08 -24.80
CA PHE A 16 -1.22 -4.67 -24.08
C PHE A 16 -0.31 -3.61 -23.45
N ALA A 17 -0.04 -2.49 -24.12
CA ALA A 17 0.76 -1.39 -23.58
C ALA A 17 0.07 -0.71 -22.38
N THR A 18 -1.24 -0.52 -22.43
CA THR A 18 -2.01 0.03 -21.30
C THR A 18 -2.17 -0.98 -20.16
N LEU A 19 -2.37 -2.27 -20.46
CA LEU A 19 -2.36 -3.35 -19.46
C LEU A 19 -0.98 -3.58 -18.82
N PHE A 20 0.10 -3.32 -19.57
CA PHE A 20 1.47 -3.42 -19.12
C PHE A 20 1.87 -2.22 -18.25
N LEU A 21 1.35 -1.02 -18.56
CA LEU A 21 1.46 0.15 -17.68
C LEU A 21 0.59 0.04 -16.42
N SER A 22 -0.52 -0.71 -16.46
CA SER A 22 -1.32 -1.00 -15.26
C SER A 22 -0.77 -2.17 -14.42
N ASN A 23 0.16 -2.97 -14.96
CA ASN A 23 0.78 -4.14 -14.29
C ASN A 23 2.25 -3.93 -13.91
N PHE A 24 2.89 -2.84 -14.35
CA PHE A 24 4.06 -2.33 -13.65
C PHE A 24 3.57 -1.88 -12.28
N SER A 25 3.71 -2.80 -11.32
CA SER A 25 3.43 -2.68 -9.89
C SER A 25 3.17 -1.25 -9.47
N LYS A 26 2.04 -0.99 -8.81
CA LYS A 26 1.97 0.05 -7.78
C LYS A 26 3.18 -0.15 -6.86
N CYS A 27 4.31 0.46 -7.21
CA CYS A 27 5.48 0.55 -6.37
C CYS A 27 5.20 1.82 -5.60
N GLY A 28 4.34 1.69 -4.60
CA GLY A 28 4.16 2.72 -3.60
C GLY A 28 5.44 2.77 -2.78
N VAL A 29 6.54 3.27 -3.36
CA VAL A 29 7.85 3.35 -2.68
C VAL A 29 7.69 4.05 -1.32
N LEU A 30 6.79 5.03 -1.25
CA LEU A 30 6.45 5.73 -0.02
C LEU A 30 5.64 4.89 0.97
N GLU A 31 4.73 4.05 0.48
CA GLU A 31 3.92 3.13 1.27
C GLU A 31 4.80 1.99 1.83
N ASP A 32 5.76 1.51 1.02
CA ASP A 32 6.81 0.57 1.41
C ASP A 32 7.65 1.14 2.57
N ILE A 33 8.08 2.40 2.46
CA ILE A 33 8.85 3.08 3.51
C ILE A 33 8.02 3.25 4.79
N LEU A 34 6.74 3.63 4.68
CA LEU A 34 5.85 3.75 5.83
C LEU A 34 5.68 2.39 6.51
N LEU A 35 5.45 1.33 5.73
CA LEU A 35 5.30 -0.03 6.23
C LEU A 35 6.57 -0.50 6.95
N GLU A 36 7.75 -0.36 6.33
CA GLU A 36 9.03 -0.72 6.93
C GLU A 36 9.26 0.03 8.25
N SER A 37 9.01 1.34 8.26
CA SER A 37 9.17 2.18 9.46
C SER A 37 8.21 1.72 10.57
N ALA A 38 6.98 1.34 10.22
CA ALA A 38 5.99 0.84 11.17
C ALA A 38 6.34 -0.55 11.70
N CYS A 39 6.84 -1.47 10.86
CA CYS A 39 7.29 -2.79 11.31
C CYS A 39 8.56 -2.69 12.19
N ALA A 40 9.38 -1.65 12.01
CA ALA A 40 10.55 -1.39 12.83
C ALA A 40 10.26 -0.55 14.10
N GLY A 41 9.06 0.01 14.24
CA GLY A 41 8.68 0.88 15.35
C GLY A 41 9.37 2.25 15.35
N ASN A 42 9.83 2.71 14.19
CA ASN A 42 10.58 3.96 14.03
C ASN A 42 9.61 5.15 13.92
N ASN A 43 9.25 5.72 15.07
CA ASN A 43 8.25 6.79 15.15
C ASN A 43 8.75 8.08 14.49
N GLU A 44 10.02 8.41 14.71
CA GLU A 44 10.66 9.62 14.19
C GLU A 44 10.59 9.66 12.66
N ARG A 45 10.92 8.55 12.00
CA ARG A 45 10.84 8.44 10.54
C ARG A 45 9.41 8.58 10.03
N ILE A 46 8.42 8.06 10.76
CA ILE A 46 7.02 8.23 10.40
C ILE A 46 6.60 9.70 10.54
N GLU A 47 6.98 10.37 11.62
CA GLU A 47 6.72 11.81 11.79
C GLU A 47 7.36 12.65 10.69
N GLU A 48 8.61 12.37 10.33
CA GLU A 48 9.31 13.03 9.22
C GLU A 48 8.54 12.85 7.90
N LEU A 49 8.09 11.63 7.59
CA LEU A 49 7.31 11.35 6.38
C LEU A 49 6.03 12.17 6.31
N PHE A 50 5.33 12.32 7.44
CA PHE A 50 4.13 13.17 7.52
C PHE A 50 4.46 14.67 7.53
N ALA A 51 5.59 15.08 8.11
CA ALA A 51 6.03 16.47 8.18
C ALA A 51 6.46 17.01 6.81
N LEU A 52 6.94 16.12 5.92
CA LEU A 52 7.24 16.46 4.52
C LEU A 52 5.98 16.82 3.69
N GLY A 53 4.78 16.72 4.28
CA GLY A 53 3.52 17.10 3.63
C GLY A 53 3.16 16.19 2.45
N ILE A 54 3.78 15.01 2.38
CA ILE A 54 3.51 14.07 1.29
C ILE A 54 2.16 13.42 1.57
N LYS A 55 1.32 13.34 0.54
CA LYS A 55 0.06 12.62 0.62
C LYS A 55 0.36 11.12 0.68
N ILE A 56 0.37 10.58 1.89
CA ILE A 56 0.58 9.15 2.15
C ILE A 56 -0.78 8.51 2.37
N GLU A 57 -1.08 7.47 1.59
CA GLU A 57 -2.19 6.59 1.89
C GLU A 57 -1.79 5.71 3.08
N ILE A 58 -2.49 5.86 4.21
CA ILE A 58 -2.16 5.15 5.46
C ILE A 58 -2.78 3.75 5.48
N ASN A 59 -3.91 3.60 4.79
CA ASN A 59 -4.69 2.36 4.72
C ASN A 59 -4.29 1.53 3.50
N THR A 60 -2.99 1.42 3.26
CA THR A 60 -2.48 0.77 2.07
C THR A 60 -2.60 -0.73 2.21
N ASP A 61 -3.37 -1.30 1.30
CA ASP A 61 -3.39 -2.74 1.04
C ASP A 61 -2.17 -3.08 0.20
N GLN A 62 -1.03 -3.26 0.86
CA GLN A 62 0.09 -3.93 0.19
C GLN A 62 -0.26 -5.38 -0.14
N LYS A 63 0.58 -6.02 -0.95
CA LYS A 63 0.45 -7.45 -1.25
C LYS A 63 0.23 -8.19 0.07
N GLU A 64 -0.85 -8.97 0.11
CA GLU A 64 -1.30 -9.76 1.27
C GLU A 64 -2.15 -9.04 2.34
N GLY A 65 -2.57 -7.79 2.12
CA GLY A 65 -3.30 -7.02 3.15
C GLY A 65 -2.38 -6.55 4.28
N LYS A 66 -1.09 -6.35 3.96
CA LYS A 66 -0.11 -5.80 4.88
C LYS A 66 -0.38 -4.31 5.03
N ASN A 67 -0.87 -3.93 6.21
CA ASN A 67 -1.16 -2.55 6.59
C ASN A 67 -0.10 -2.09 7.62
N PRO A 68 0.44 -0.86 7.53
CA PRO A 68 1.39 -0.30 8.50
C PRO A 68 0.93 -0.48 9.96
N LEU A 69 -0.35 -0.28 10.24
CA LEU A 69 -0.94 -0.42 11.57
C LEU A 69 -0.83 -1.86 12.10
N ARG A 70 -1.01 -2.85 11.23
CA ARG A 70 -0.88 -4.28 11.58
C ARG A 70 0.56 -4.67 11.88
N CYS A 71 1.51 -4.14 11.11
CA CYS A 71 2.93 -4.37 11.36
C CYS A 71 3.37 -3.82 12.72
N ALA A 72 2.97 -2.59 13.04
CA ALA A 72 3.24 -1.98 14.33
C ALA A 72 2.60 -2.76 15.49
N ALA A 73 1.35 -3.23 15.31
CA ALA A 73 0.66 -4.04 16.31
C ALA A 73 1.35 -5.39 16.56
N TYR A 74 1.74 -6.11 15.48
CA TYR A 74 2.46 -7.38 15.58
C TYR A 74 3.85 -7.21 16.24
N GLY A 75 4.53 -6.09 15.97
CA GLY A 75 5.80 -5.73 16.59
C GLY A 75 5.70 -5.22 18.03
N ASN A 76 4.50 -5.15 18.62
CA ASN A 76 4.24 -4.54 19.93
C ASN A 76 4.72 -3.08 20.03
N HIS A 77 4.71 -2.36 18.91
CA HIS A 77 5.13 -0.97 18.84
C HIS A 77 3.96 -0.02 19.16
N TYR A 78 3.54 -0.02 20.43
CA TYR A 78 2.36 0.74 20.89
C TYR A 78 2.38 2.22 20.51
N LYS A 79 3.53 2.89 20.64
CA LYS A 79 3.70 4.30 20.26
C LYS A 79 3.45 4.51 18.76
N THR A 80 3.94 3.59 17.94
CA THR A 80 3.77 3.61 16.49
C THR A 80 2.31 3.39 16.10
N VAL A 81 1.63 2.46 16.79
CA VAL A 81 0.18 2.22 16.61
C VAL A 81 -0.61 3.48 16.92
N GLU A 82 -0.36 4.11 18.07
CA GLU A 82 -1.02 5.35 18.47
C GLU A 82 -0.78 6.47 17.46
N LEU A 83 0.46 6.61 16.97
CA LEU A 83 0.82 7.60 15.97
C LEU A 83 0.07 7.38 14.65
N LEU A 84 0.02 6.14 14.15
CA LEU A 84 -0.71 5.81 12.93
C LEU A 84 -2.22 6.04 13.08
N LEU A 85 -2.81 5.71 14.23
CA LEU A 85 -4.22 5.99 14.54
C LEU A 85 -4.49 7.50 14.56
N ASN A 86 -3.62 8.29 15.18
CA ASN A 86 -3.72 9.76 15.20
C ASN A 86 -3.63 10.38 13.79
N LYS A 87 -2.96 9.69 12.86
CA LYS A 87 -2.87 10.11 11.45
C LYS A 87 -4.07 9.64 10.61
N GLY A 88 -4.98 8.84 11.16
CA GLY A 88 -6.20 8.39 10.47
C GLY A 88 -6.13 6.97 9.91
N ALA A 89 -5.24 6.13 10.43
CA ALA A 89 -5.26 4.70 10.12
C ALA A 89 -6.60 4.05 10.53
N ASP A 90 -7.17 3.26 9.64
CA ASP A 90 -8.41 2.52 9.89
C ASP A 90 -8.11 1.21 10.63
N ILE A 91 -8.51 1.15 11.90
CA ILE A 91 -8.40 -0.05 12.73
C ILE A 91 -9.30 -1.20 12.26
N LYS A 92 -10.38 -0.89 11.53
CA LYS A 92 -11.34 -1.89 11.03
C LYS A 92 -10.91 -2.50 9.70
N HIS A 93 -9.80 -2.03 9.15
CA HIS A 93 -9.26 -2.55 7.92
C HIS A 93 -8.99 -4.05 8.03
N LYS A 94 -9.43 -4.79 7.00
CA LYS A 94 -9.37 -6.25 6.96
C LYS A 94 -8.38 -6.68 5.91
N ASP A 95 -7.53 -7.64 6.25
CA ASP A 95 -6.68 -8.28 5.26
C ASP A 95 -7.48 -9.17 4.29
N ARG A 96 -6.79 -9.79 3.33
CA ARG A 96 -7.39 -10.73 2.35
C ARG A 96 -8.09 -11.94 2.99
N PHE A 97 -7.87 -12.21 4.27
CA PHE A 97 -8.49 -13.29 5.04
C PHE A 97 -9.61 -12.79 5.96
N GLY A 98 -9.97 -11.51 5.88
CA GLY A 98 -11.00 -10.90 6.72
C GLY A 98 -10.56 -10.58 8.15
N ARG A 99 -9.26 -10.74 8.47
CA ARG A 99 -8.71 -10.49 9.80
C ARG A 99 -8.47 -9.00 9.99
N THR A 100 -8.97 -8.45 11.09
CA THR A 100 -8.70 -7.06 11.50
C THR A 100 -7.34 -6.96 12.19
N VAL A 101 -6.83 -5.74 12.38
CA VAL A 101 -5.61 -5.49 13.18
C VAL A 101 -5.72 -6.11 14.57
N LEU A 102 -6.89 -6.00 15.20
CA LEU A 102 -7.18 -6.56 16.52
C LEU A 102 -7.13 -8.09 16.58
N PHE A 103 -7.27 -8.79 15.45
CA PHE A 103 -7.18 -10.24 15.42
C PHE A 103 -5.74 -10.73 15.61
N ASP A 104 -4.75 -9.94 15.18
CA ASP A 104 -3.33 -10.28 15.24
C ASP A 104 -2.60 -9.67 16.45
N SER A 105 -3.24 -8.76 17.19
CA SER A 105 -2.71 -8.25 18.46
C SER A 105 -2.86 -9.32 19.54
N VAL A 106 -1.73 -9.86 20.00
CA VAL A 106 -1.59 -10.94 20.99
C VAL A 106 -1.69 -10.41 22.42
#